data_AF-W0AHV7-F1
#
_entry.id   AF-W0AHV7-F1
#
_cell.length_a   1.000
_cell.length_b   1.000
_cell.length_c   1.000
_cell.angle_alpha   90.00
_cell.angle_beta   90.00
_cell.angle_gamma   90.00
#
_symmetry.space_group_name_H-M   'P 1'
#
loop_
_entity.id
_entity.type
_entity.pdbx_description
1 polymer ?
#
loop_
_entity_poly.entity_id
_entity_poly.type
_entity_poly.pdbx_seq_one_letter_code
_entity_poly.pdbx_strand_id
1 'polypeptide(L)'
;MTPAAIAQRDPIYGMIWRAVPRSVDPMLREDIMSDIYLGIREGRLHPCEIATMAKVYISAGYAAFANRWGAVSLDAAMPGTDDLRIIDTIEDPQALEAFDRIEGRYEH
;
A
#
# COMPACT_ATOMS: atom_id res chain seq x y z
N MET A 1 1.95 3.79 -23.45
CA MET A 1 0.53 3.45 -23.66
C MET A 1 -0.30 4.72 -23.45
N THR A 2 -1.27 5.04 -24.31
CA THR A 2 -1.98 6.34 -24.25
C THR A 2 -3.17 6.30 -23.28
N PRO A 3 -3.59 7.44 -22.68
CA PRO A 3 -4.72 7.50 -21.75
C PRO A 3 -6.05 7.01 -22.35
N ALA A 4 -6.23 7.22 -23.66
CA ALA A 4 -7.37 6.74 -24.42
C ALA A 4 -7.43 5.21 -24.46
N ALA A 5 -6.30 4.52 -24.61
CA ALA A 5 -6.25 3.06 -24.64
C ALA A 5 -6.57 2.42 -23.28
N ILE A 6 -6.20 3.08 -22.18
CA ILE A 6 -6.48 2.61 -20.82
C ILE A 6 -7.97 2.82 -20.47
N ALA A 7 -8.51 4.01 -20.74
CA ALA A 7 -9.92 4.32 -20.50
C ALA A 7 -10.90 3.44 -21.31
N GLN A 8 -10.45 2.92 -22.46
CA GLN A 8 -11.24 2.02 -23.31
C GLN A 8 -11.33 0.59 -22.75
N ARG A 9 -10.38 0.17 -21.90
CA ARG A 9 -10.40 -1.13 -21.21
C ARG A 9 -11.01 -1.07 -19.82
N ASP A 10 -10.83 0.04 -19.11
CA ASP A 10 -11.44 0.28 -17.80
C ASP A 10 -11.90 1.76 -17.69
N PRO A 11 -13.21 2.03 -17.81
CA PRO A 11 -13.74 3.39 -17.74
C PRO A 11 -13.56 4.02 -16.36
N ILE A 12 -13.53 3.22 -15.28
CA ILE A 12 -13.26 3.71 -13.93
C ILE A 12 -11.83 4.21 -13.85
N TYR A 13 -10.87 3.42 -14.31
CA TYR A 13 -9.47 3.84 -14.34
C TYR A 13 -9.29 5.12 -15.19
N GLY A 14 -10.02 5.25 -16.31
CA GLY A 14 -10.04 6.46 -17.12
C GLY A 14 -10.63 7.70 -16.42
N MET A 15 -11.55 7.52 -15.47
CA MET A 15 -12.07 8.60 -14.61
C MET A 15 -11.03 9.00 -13.56
N ILE A 16 -10.43 8.02 -12.88
CA ILE A 16 -9.38 8.23 -11.88
C ILE A 16 -8.20 8.97 -12.50
N TRP A 17 -7.74 8.51 -13.65
CA TRP A 17 -6.60 9.11 -14.36
C TRP A 17 -6.85 10.60 -14.70
N ARG A 18 -8.11 10.98 -14.99
CA ARG A 18 -8.49 12.39 -15.22
C ARG A 18 -8.60 13.19 -13.92
N ALA A 19 -9.05 12.56 -12.83
CA ALA A 19 -9.26 13.21 -11.55
C ALA A 19 -7.95 13.51 -10.80
N VAL A 20 -6.91 12.70 -10.98
CA VAL A 20 -5.60 12.94 -10.37
C VAL A 20 -4.76 13.90 -11.25
N PRO A 21 -4.25 15.05 -10.74
CA PRO A 21 -3.47 16.03 -11.50
C PRO A 21 -2.07 15.56 -11.90
N ARG A 22 -1.60 15.94 -13.10
CA ARG A 22 -0.27 15.54 -13.64
C ARG A 22 0.90 16.27 -12.98
N SER A 23 0.61 17.25 -12.14
CA SER A 23 1.60 17.96 -11.33
C SER A 23 2.07 17.16 -10.11
N VAL A 24 1.38 16.07 -9.76
CA VAL A 24 1.85 15.13 -8.74
C VAL A 24 3.04 14.35 -9.33
N ASP A 25 4.05 14.08 -8.50
CA ASP A 25 5.15 13.19 -8.87
C ASP A 25 4.64 11.90 -9.53
N PRO A 26 5.25 11.42 -10.63
CA PRO A 26 4.71 10.27 -11.37
C PRO A 26 4.51 9.01 -10.52
N MET A 27 5.42 8.72 -9.60
CA MET A 27 5.37 7.51 -8.78
C MET A 27 4.24 7.62 -7.75
N LEU A 28 4.19 8.75 -7.03
CA LEU A 28 3.11 9.05 -6.09
C LEU A 28 1.73 9.11 -6.77
N ARG A 29 1.69 9.62 -7.99
CA ARG A 29 0.47 9.68 -8.79
C ARG A 29 -0.06 8.27 -9.08
N GLU A 30 0.79 7.32 -9.44
CA GLU A 30 0.39 5.93 -9.70
C GLU A 30 -0.12 5.24 -8.42
N ASP A 31 0.52 5.49 -7.28
CA ASP A 31 0.06 4.98 -5.97
C ASP A 31 -1.32 5.52 -5.62
N ILE A 32 -1.51 6.85 -5.69
CA ILE A 32 -2.81 7.49 -5.43
C ILE A 32 -3.91 6.93 -6.35
N MET A 33 -3.59 6.74 -7.64
CA MET A 33 -4.55 6.18 -8.58
C MET A 33 -4.94 4.74 -8.22
N SER A 34 -3.98 3.95 -7.73
CA SER A 34 -4.20 2.57 -7.29
C SER A 34 -5.06 2.51 -6.03
N ASP A 35 -4.83 3.39 -5.05
CA ASP A 35 -5.62 3.50 -3.83
C ASP A 35 -7.08 3.86 -4.11
N ILE A 36 -7.32 4.81 -5.01
CA ILE A 36 -8.67 5.18 -5.44
C ILE A 36 -9.36 3.99 -6.11
N TYR A 37 -8.65 3.28 -6.99
CA TYR A 37 -9.18 2.10 -7.68
C TYR A 37 -9.55 0.98 -6.71
N LEU A 38 -8.67 0.72 -5.73
CA LEU A 38 -8.90 -0.27 -4.68
C LEU A 38 -10.10 0.12 -3.80
N GLY A 39 -10.22 1.38 -3.39
CA GLY A 39 -11.36 1.89 -2.62
C GLY A 39 -12.69 1.66 -3.34
N ILE A 40 -12.72 1.77 -4.67
CA ILE A 40 -13.92 1.45 -5.47
C ILE A 40 -14.20 -0.06 -5.47
N ARG A 41 -13.17 -0.88 -5.67
CA ARG A 41 -13.32 -2.35 -5.68
C ARG A 41 -13.83 -2.91 -4.35
N GLU A 42 -13.44 -2.28 -3.25
CA GLU A 42 -13.87 -2.65 -1.90
C GLU A 42 -15.20 -2.00 -1.49
N GLY A 43 -15.82 -1.19 -2.35
CA GLY A 43 -17.09 -0.50 -2.04
C GLY A 43 -16.95 0.65 -1.03
N ARG A 44 -15.73 1.09 -0.71
CA ARG A 44 -15.43 2.24 0.18
C ARG A 44 -15.58 3.59 -0.52
N LEU A 45 -15.54 3.62 -1.85
CA LEU A 45 -15.69 4.82 -2.67
C LEU A 45 -16.64 4.53 -3.83
N HIS A 46 -17.66 5.36 -4.04
CA HIS A 46 -18.51 5.21 -5.21
C HIS A 46 -17.86 5.88 -6.45
N PRO A 47 -17.94 5.29 -7.66
CA PRO A 47 -17.38 5.89 -8.87
C PRO A 47 -17.79 7.35 -9.14
N CYS A 48 -19.01 7.73 -8.79
CA CYS A 48 -19.49 9.11 -8.98
C CYS A 48 -18.79 10.13 -8.06
N GLU A 49 -18.14 9.67 -6.99
CA GLU A 49 -17.49 10.51 -5.99
C GLU A 49 -16.02 10.75 -6.30
N ILE A 50 -15.44 10.06 -7.30
CA ILE A 50 -14.02 10.15 -7.66
C ILE A 50 -13.56 11.61 -7.80
N ALA A 51 -14.32 12.44 -8.52
CA ALA A 51 -13.94 13.83 -8.77
C ALA A 51 -13.88 14.67 -7.48
N THR A 52 -14.81 14.43 -6.55
CA THR A 52 -14.90 15.14 -5.28
C THR A 52 -13.86 14.63 -4.28
N MET A 53 -13.65 13.31 -4.25
CA MET A 53 -12.80 12.66 -3.26
C MET A 53 -11.33 12.58 -3.67
N ALA A 54 -10.98 12.74 -4.96
CA ALA A 54 -9.60 12.67 -5.43
C ALA A 54 -8.64 13.55 -4.63
N LYS A 55 -9.07 14.75 -4.20
CA LYS A 55 -8.24 15.64 -3.39
C LYS A 55 -7.90 15.06 -2.01
N VAL A 56 -8.82 14.30 -1.41
CA VAL A 56 -8.60 13.61 -0.13
C VAL A 56 -7.53 12.53 -0.31
N TYR A 57 -7.66 11.70 -1.34
CA TYR A 57 -6.67 10.67 -1.67
C TYR A 57 -5.30 11.26 -2.02
N ILE A 58 -5.26 12.38 -2.75
CA ILE A 58 -4.00 13.08 -3.04
C ILE A 58 -3.36 13.59 -1.75
N SER A 59 -4.14 14.19 -0.85
CA SER A 59 -3.63 14.68 0.43
C SER A 59 -3.11 13.54 1.31
N ALA A 60 -3.83 12.42 1.34
CA ALA A 60 -3.40 11.21 2.04
C ALA A 60 -2.12 10.62 1.42
N GLY A 61 -2.04 10.56 0.09
CA GLY A 61 -0.83 10.12 -0.62
C GLY A 61 0.38 10.98 -0.28
N TYR A 62 0.24 12.31 -0.29
CA TYR A 62 1.33 13.19 0.15
C TYR A 62 1.69 13.01 1.62
N ALA A 63 0.73 12.78 2.51
CA ALA A 63 1.02 12.53 3.93
C ALA A 63 1.79 11.21 4.12
N ALA A 64 1.45 10.16 3.37
CA ALA A 64 2.15 8.89 3.36
C ALA A 64 3.56 9.03 2.74
N PHE A 65 3.67 9.76 1.64
CA PHE A 65 4.93 9.98 0.92
C PHE A 65 5.90 10.91 1.67
N ALA A 66 5.38 11.97 2.28
CA ALA A 66 6.15 12.92 3.08
C ALA A 66 6.46 12.41 4.49
N ASN A 67 6.03 11.20 4.84
CA ASN A 67 6.39 10.58 6.09
C ASN A 67 7.93 10.46 6.15
N ARG A 68 8.56 11.18 7.09
CA ARG A 68 10.02 11.24 7.29
C ARG A 68 10.67 9.87 7.55
N TRP A 69 9.87 8.86 7.85
CA TRP A 69 10.33 7.48 8.05
C TRP A 69 10.31 6.65 6.77
N GLY A 70 9.68 7.11 5.68
CA GLY A 70 9.58 6.36 4.42
C GLY A 70 8.98 4.95 4.61
N ALA A 71 9.01 4.14 3.56
CA ALA A 71 8.88 2.69 3.73
C ALA A 71 10.14 2.21 4.48
N VAL A 72 10.01 1.92 5.78
CA VAL A 72 11.08 1.36 6.59
C VAL A 72 11.15 -0.14 6.30
N SER A 73 12.34 -0.66 5.98
CA SER A 73 12.54 -2.10 5.84
C SER A 73 12.14 -2.82 7.14
N LEU A 74 11.54 -4.01 7.04
CA LEU A 74 11.30 -4.86 8.20
C LEU A 74 12.61 -5.22 8.93
N ASP A 75 13.73 -5.20 8.21
CA ASP A 75 15.07 -5.40 8.75
C ASP A 75 15.70 -4.17 9.39
N ALA A 76 15.07 -3.00 9.30
CA ALA A 76 15.63 -1.79 9.89
C ALA A 76 15.48 -1.83 11.42
N ALA A 77 16.52 -1.37 12.12
CA ALA A 77 16.52 -1.23 13.57
C ALA A 77 15.49 -0.19 14.02
N MET A 78 14.75 -0.50 15.08
CA MET A 78 13.80 0.39 15.71
C MET A 78 14.53 1.47 16.53
N PRO A 79 14.23 2.76 16.33
CA PRO A 79 14.85 3.83 17.11
C PRO A 79 14.54 3.68 18.61
N GLY A 80 15.58 3.71 19.45
CA GLY A 80 15.42 3.64 20.91
C GLY A 80 15.37 2.22 21.49
N THR A 81 15.61 1.20 20.67
CA THR A 81 15.83 -0.19 21.10
C THR A 81 17.29 -0.59 20.90
N ASP A 82 17.71 -1.67 21.57
CA ASP A 82 19.03 -2.28 21.39
C ASP A 82 19.03 -3.15 20.12
N ASP A 83 19.00 -2.49 18.95
CA ASP A 83 18.98 -3.09 17.60
C ASP A 83 17.79 -4.02 17.25
N LEU A 84 16.71 -3.98 18.03
CA LEU A 84 15.48 -4.73 17.71
C LEU A 84 14.92 -4.29 16.34
N ARG A 85 14.66 -5.23 15.45
CA ARG A 85 14.08 -4.94 14.12
C ARG A 85 12.57 -5.14 14.16
N ILE A 86 11.86 -4.48 13.24
CA ILE A 86 10.40 -4.60 13.13
C ILE A 86 9.98 -6.07 12.89
N ILE A 87 10.75 -6.80 12.09
CA ILE A 87 10.49 -8.23 11.82
C ILE A 87 10.50 -9.09 13.08
N ASP A 88 11.30 -8.75 14.08
CA ASP A 88 11.45 -9.53 15.31
C ASP A 88 10.20 -9.40 16.22
N THR A 89 9.27 -8.49 15.91
CA THR A 89 8.02 -8.26 16.66
C THR A 89 6.80 -8.94 16.03
N ILE A 90 6.94 -9.52 14.84
CA ILE A 90 5.85 -10.16 14.13
C ILE A 90 5.73 -11.60 14.64
N GLU A 91 4.63 -11.93 15.30
CA GLU A 91 4.30 -13.31 15.64
C GLU A 91 4.02 -14.09 14.35
N ASP A 92 4.79 -15.15 14.09
CA ASP A 92 4.58 -16.07 12.98
C ASP A 92 4.12 -17.44 13.52
N PRO A 93 2.81 -17.73 13.49
CA PRO A 93 2.27 -19.00 13.94
C PRO A 93 2.82 -20.21 13.16
N GLN A 94 3.18 -20.03 11.88
CA GLN A 94 3.75 -21.10 11.07
C GLN A 94 5.21 -21.40 11.45
N ALA A 95 5.97 -20.38 11.85
CA ALA A 95 7.30 -20.56 12.42
C ALA A 95 7.24 -21.31 13.76
N LEU A 96 6.30 -20.95 14.65
CA LEU A 96 6.10 -21.62 15.93
C LEU A 96 5.76 -23.11 15.76
N GLU A 97 4.81 -23.44 14.86
CA GLU A 97 4.48 -24.84 14.55
C GLU A 97 5.64 -25.62 13.90
N ALA A 98 6.58 -24.95 13.24
CA ALA A 98 7.76 -25.57 12.66
C ALA A 98 8.80 -25.92 13.73
N PHE A 99 8.95 -25.10 14.78
CA PHE A 99 9.80 -25.41 15.93
C PHE A 99 9.28 -26.61 16.74
N ASP A 100 7.96 -26.70 16.97
CA ASP A 100 7.33 -27.85 17.65
C ASP A 100 7.60 -29.17 16.90
N ARG A 101 7.63 -29.13 15.56
CA ARG A 101 7.96 -30.29 14.72
C ARG A 101 9.44 -30.70 14.76
N ILE A 102 10.34 -29.79 15.11
CA ILE A 102 11.77 -30.07 15.25
C ILE A 102 12.06 -30.64 16.64
N GLU A 103 11.46 -30.10 17.71
CA GLU A 103 11.61 -30.62 19.07
C GLU A 103 10.99 -32.02 19.24
N GLY A 104 9.85 -32.30 18.61
CA GLY A 104 9.22 -33.63 18.61
C GLY A 104 9.98 -34.73 17.85
N ARG A 105 11.15 -34.42 17.27
CA ARG A 105 11.96 -35.35 16.45
C ARG A 105 13.15 -35.96 17.20
N TYR A 106 13.38 -35.59 18.45
CA TYR A 106 14.44 -36.11 19.32
C TYR A 106 13.95 -37.07 20.42
N GLU A 107 12.70 -37.53 20.36
CA GLU A 107 12.17 -38.61 21.19
C GLU A 107 11.89 -39.86 20.35
N HIS A 108 12.91 -40.45 19.72
CA HIS A 108 12.93 -41.85 19.29
C HIS A 108 14.36 -42.37 19.07
#